data_AF-A0A2K6P0H3-F1
#
_entry.id   AF-A0A2K6P0H3-F1
#
_cell.length_a   1.000
_cell.length_b   1.000
_cell.length_c   1.000
_cell.angle_alpha   90.00
_cell.angle_beta   90.00
_cell.angle_gamma   90.00
#
_symmetry.space_group_name_H-M   'P 1'
#
loop_
_entity.id
_entity.type
_entity.pdbx_description
1 polymer ?
#
loop_
_entity_poly.entity_id
_entity_poly.type
_entity_poly.pdbx_seq_one_letter_code
_entity_poly.pdbx_strand_id
1 'polypeptide(L)'
;MEADKDNTQQVLKEHWPLEFIQDEQNKGLIDEMTKENTQLKKEIEKLETELQEATREFQIKEDIPETKMKFLSVETPENDSQLSNISCSFQVSSKVPYELQKGQALITFEKEEVAQNVVSMSKHQVQIKDVNLEVTAKPVPLNSGVRFQVYVEISKMKINVTEIPDTLPEDQMRDKLELSFCKSRNGGGEVDHVDYDRQSGSAVITFVETGVADKILKKKEYPLYINQTCHRVTVSPYTEIHLRKYQIFSGTSKRTVLLTGMEGIEMDEETVEDLINIHFQRAKNGGGEVDVVKCSLGEPHIAYFEE
;
A
#
# COMPACT_ATOMS: atom_id res chain seq x y z
N MET A 1 -87.31 20.82 70.66
CA MET A 1 -87.47 20.96 69.20
C MET A 1 -86.41 20.09 68.57
N GLU A 2 -86.85 19.02 67.94
CA GLU A 2 -86.06 18.08 67.12
C GLU A 2 -85.71 18.68 65.75
N ALA A 3 -84.93 17.89 64.98
CA ALA A 3 -84.70 17.90 63.53
C ALA A 3 -83.38 18.59 63.09
N ASP A 4 -82.57 18.05 62.18
CA ASP A 4 -82.48 16.73 61.54
C ASP A 4 -81.12 16.65 60.81
N LYS A 5 -80.83 15.45 60.35
CA LYS A 5 -79.65 14.90 59.70
C LYS A 5 -79.30 15.48 58.31
N ASP A 6 -78.06 15.14 57.95
CA ASP A 6 -77.62 14.61 56.66
C ASP A 6 -77.56 15.47 55.38
N ASN A 7 -76.43 15.22 54.70
CA ASN A 7 -76.26 15.18 53.25
C ASN A 7 -75.90 16.48 52.51
N THR A 8 -74.59 16.73 52.33
CA THR A 8 -74.03 16.79 50.96
C THR A 8 -72.52 16.48 50.99
N GLN A 9 -72.14 15.41 50.29
CA GLN A 9 -70.75 15.10 49.90
C GLN A 9 -70.17 16.14 48.93
N GLN A 10 -68.83 16.16 48.82
CA GLN A 10 -67.99 16.73 47.75
C GLN A 10 -67.89 18.27 47.77
N VAL A 11 -66.75 18.96 47.68
CA VAL A 11 -65.46 18.79 46.96
C VAL A 11 -64.46 19.66 47.77
N LEU A 12 -63.24 19.22 48.09
CA LEU A 12 -62.03 19.63 47.37
C LEU A 12 -60.83 18.92 48.00
N LYS A 13 -60.31 17.95 47.24
CA LYS A 13 -58.99 17.35 47.41
C LYS A 13 -57.90 18.41 47.25
N GLU A 14 -56.92 18.32 48.14
CA GLU A 14 -55.48 18.26 47.85
C GLU A 14 -54.98 19.03 46.63
N HIS A 15 -54.17 20.05 46.87
CA HIS A 15 -53.16 20.47 45.90
C HIS A 15 -51.94 21.05 46.60
N TRP A 16 -50.76 20.72 46.06
CA TRP A 16 -49.37 21.09 46.37
C TRP A 16 -48.49 20.02 47.07
N PRO A 17 -47.31 19.68 46.51
CA PRO A 17 -46.97 19.71 45.07
C PRO A 17 -46.11 18.55 44.54
N LEU A 18 -46.40 18.20 43.29
CA LEU A 18 -45.70 17.29 42.39
C LEU A 18 -44.26 17.71 42.01
N GLU A 19 -43.79 18.90 42.40
CA GLU A 19 -42.47 19.44 42.01
C GLU A 19 -41.28 18.71 42.67
N PHE A 20 -41.42 18.21 43.90
CA PHE A 20 -40.30 17.58 44.62
C PHE A 20 -39.94 16.17 44.12
N ILE A 21 -40.91 15.41 43.58
CA ILE A 21 -40.69 14.04 43.12
C ILE A 21 -40.04 14.04 41.73
N GLN A 22 -40.32 15.08 40.92
CA GLN A 22 -39.77 15.22 39.58
C GLN A 22 -38.29 15.61 39.60
N ASP A 23 -37.84 16.38 40.60
CA ASP A 23 -36.43 16.73 40.79
C ASP A 23 -35.55 15.54 41.17
N GLU A 24 -36.06 14.62 41.99
CA GLU A 24 -35.30 13.45 42.43
C GLU A 24 -35.18 12.39 41.33
N GLN A 25 -36.25 12.20 40.54
CA GLN A 25 -36.23 11.37 39.32
C GLN A 25 -35.35 11.99 38.23
N ASN A 26 -35.42 13.30 38.01
CA ASN A 26 -34.56 14.01 37.06
C ASN A 26 -33.09 13.92 37.46
N LYS A 27 -32.78 14.00 38.76
CA LYS A 27 -31.41 13.85 39.26
C LYS A 27 -30.84 12.46 39.01
N GLY A 28 -31.63 11.41 39.20
CA GLY A 28 -31.25 10.03 38.86
C GLY A 28 -30.99 9.84 37.36
N LEU A 29 -31.84 10.41 36.50
CA LEU A 29 -31.64 10.39 35.05
C LEU A 29 -30.40 11.19 34.61
N ILE A 30 -30.12 12.33 35.26
CA ILE A 30 -28.91 13.13 34.99
C ILE A 30 -27.65 12.36 35.40
N ASP A 31 -27.67 11.67 36.54
CA ASP A 31 -26.54 10.86 37.02
C ASP A 31 -26.27 9.66 36.09
N GLU A 32 -27.32 9.01 35.58
CA GLU A 32 -27.21 7.93 34.60
C GLU A 32 -26.67 8.43 33.26
N MET A 33 -27.22 9.54 32.75
CA MET A 33 -26.80 10.16 31.50
C MET A 33 -25.38 10.74 31.56
N THR A 34 -24.94 11.23 32.73
CA THR A 34 -23.53 11.65 32.93
C THR A 34 -22.62 10.43 32.99
N LYS A 35 -23.01 9.34 33.64
CA LYS A 35 -22.22 8.10 33.64
C LYS A 35 -22.04 7.53 32.23
N GLU A 36 -23.11 7.47 31.43
CA GLU A 36 -23.03 7.06 30.02
C GLU A 36 -22.15 8.00 29.19
N ASN A 37 -22.32 9.32 29.34
CA ASN A 37 -21.45 10.29 28.65
C ASN A 37 -19.98 10.13 29.04
N THR A 38 -19.69 9.80 30.30
CA THR A 38 -18.32 9.59 30.76
C THR A 38 -17.73 8.31 30.17
N GLN A 39 -18.55 7.27 30.04
CA GLN A 39 -18.14 6.01 29.42
C GLN A 39 -17.93 6.16 27.91
N LEU A 40 -18.86 6.82 27.21
CA LEU A 40 -18.73 7.14 25.79
C LEU A 40 -17.51 8.00 25.51
N LYS A 41 -17.21 9.00 26.36
CA LYS A 41 -15.99 9.81 26.23
C LYS A 41 -14.72 8.99 26.35
N LYS A 42 -14.66 8.05 27.32
CA LYS A 42 -13.51 7.14 27.46
C LYS A 42 -13.37 6.21 26.26
N GLU A 43 -14.48 5.76 25.70
CA GLU A 43 -14.48 4.88 24.52
C GLU A 43 -14.06 5.64 23.26
N ILE A 44 -14.50 6.89 23.09
CA ILE A 44 -14.02 7.80 22.04
C ILE A 44 -12.51 8.03 22.20
N GLU A 45 -12.04 8.40 23.40
CA GLU A 45 -10.61 8.66 23.64
C GLU A 45 -9.76 7.39 23.40
N LYS A 46 -10.27 6.22 23.77
CA LYS A 46 -9.63 4.93 23.46
C LYS A 46 -9.54 4.68 21.96
N LEU A 47 -10.65 4.85 21.22
CA LEU A 47 -10.69 4.67 19.78
C LEU A 47 -9.83 5.70 19.03
N GLU A 48 -9.79 6.95 19.50
CA GLU A 48 -8.91 8.00 18.96
C GLU A 48 -7.43 7.64 19.19
N THR A 49 -7.10 7.08 20.36
CA THR A 49 -5.74 6.62 20.65
C THR A 49 -5.35 5.42 19.79
N GLU A 50 -6.22 4.42 19.64
CA GLU A 50 -6.01 3.28 18.74
C GLU A 50 -5.84 3.73 17.29
N LEU A 51 -6.63 4.71 16.83
CA LEU A 51 -6.52 5.28 15.50
C LEU A 51 -5.20 6.06 15.32
N GLN A 52 -4.76 6.81 16.33
CA GLN A 52 -3.53 7.57 16.28
C GLN A 52 -2.28 6.67 16.37
N GLU A 53 -2.33 5.59 17.14
CA GLU A 53 -1.30 4.56 17.20
C GLU A 53 -1.18 3.82 15.87
N ALA A 54 -2.30 3.39 15.28
CA ALA A 54 -2.33 2.84 13.94
C ALA A 54 -1.70 3.82 12.92
N THR A 55 -2.03 5.11 13.02
CA THR A 55 -1.49 6.15 12.13
C THR A 55 0.04 6.33 12.27
N ARG A 56 0.60 6.13 13.47
CA ARG A 56 2.05 6.25 13.73
C ARG A 56 2.87 5.05 13.26
N GLU A 57 2.27 3.86 13.21
CA GLU A 57 2.94 2.65 12.71
C GLU A 57 3.17 2.63 11.19
N PHE A 58 2.57 3.55 10.43
CA PHE A 58 2.67 3.57 8.96
C PHE A 58 3.97 4.17 8.40
N GLN A 59 5.03 4.32 9.20
CA GLN A 59 6.38 4.48 8.65
C GLN A 59 6.89 3.11 8.20
N ILE A 60 6.43 2.67 7.03
CA ILE A 60 6.90 1.43 6.44
C ILE A 60 8.33 1.63 5.96
N LYS A 61 9.26 0.98 6.66
CA LYS A 61 10.66 0.85 6.26
C LYS A 61 10.87 -0.58 5.79
N GLU A 62 10.38 -0.87 4.59
CA GLU A 62 10.58 -2.15 3.92
C GLU A 62 11.65 -2.03 2.85
N ASP A 63 12.61 -2.95 2.87
CA ASP A 63 13.54 -3.14 1.78
C ASP A 63 12.78 -3.79 0.62
N ILE A 64 12.63 -3.07 -0.50
CA ILE A 64 11.97 -3.59 -1.69
C ILE A 64 12.91 -4.64 -2.32
N PRO A 65 12.52 -5.92 -2.37
CA PRO A 65 13.38 -6.97 -2.89
C PRO A 65 13.60 -6.79 -4.41
N GLU A 66 14.77 -7.22 -4.89
CA GLU A 66 15.04 -7.29 -6.33
C GLU A 66 13.97 -8.11 -7.04
N THR A 67 13.14 -7.45 -7.85
CA THR A 67 11.97 -8.06 -8.49
C THR A 67 12.13 -8.05 -10.01
N LYS A 68 11.78 -9.17 -10.66
CA LYS A 68 11.78 -9.28 -12.13
C LYS A 68 10.67 -8.39 -12.71
N MET A 69 11.06 -7.39 -13.50
CA MET A 69 10.14 -6.41 -14.08
C MET A 69 9.59 -6.88 -15.43
N LYS A 70 8.30 -6.58 -15.68
CA LYS A 70 7.68 -6.71 -17.01
C LYS A 70 7.42 -5.30 -17.56
N PHE A 71 7.95 -5.01 -18.73
CA PHE A 71 7.69 -3.75 -19.42
C PHE A 71 6.31 -3.82 -20.09
N LEU A 72 5.35 -3.03 -19.60
CA LEU A 72 3.96 -3.09 -20.05
C LEU A 72 3.71 -2.24 -21.31
N SER A 73 4.36 -1.09 -21.43
CA SER A 73 4.21 -0.18 -22.57
C SER A 73 5.43 0.72 -22.73
N VAL A 74 5.66 1.14 -23.98
CA VAL A 74 6.59 2.21 -24.32
C VAL A 74 5.74 3.38 -24.82
N GLU A 75 5.75 4.49 -24.10
CA GLU A 75 5.09 5.72 -24.52
C GLU A 75 6.11 6.58 -25.28
N THR A 76 5.88 6.78 -26.57
CA THR A 76 6.63 7.75 -27.37
C THR A 76 6.02 9.13 -27.16
N PRO A 77 6.78 10.13 -26.67
CA PRO A 77 6.23 11.46 -26.42
C PRO A 77 5.72 12.10 -27.72
N GLU A 78 4.56 12.78 -27.64
CA GLU A 78 3.91 13.45 -28.78
C GLU A 78 4.59 14.78 -29.17
N ASN A 79 5.56 15.27 -28.38
CA ASN A 79 6.17 16.58 -28.56
C ASN A 79 7.69 16.57 -28.31
N ASP A 80 8.47 17.21 -29.18
CA ASP A 80 9.94 17.27 -29.11
C ASP A 80 10.47 17.93 -27.82
N SER A 81 9.64 18.71 -27.11
CA SER A 81 10.00 19.35 -25.84
C SER A 81 10.00 18.40 -24.64
N GLN A 82 9.46 17.18 -24.76
CA GLN A 82 9.52 16.14 -23.74
C GLN A 82 10.75 15.22 -23.88
N LEU A 83 11.65 15.52 -24.83
CA LEU A 83 12.83 14.71 -25.12
C LEU A 83 13.98 14.85 -24.10
N SER A 84 13.83 15.66 -23.04
CA SER A 84 14.96 16.04 -22.18
C SER A 84 15.48 14.90 -21.31
N ASN A 85 14.61 14.09 -20.72
CA ASN A 85 14.99 13.02 -19.79
C ASN A 85 14.24 11.71 -20.15
N ILE A 86 14.78 10.56 -19.76
CA ILE A 86 14.09 9.27 -19.90
C ILE A 86 13.34 9.03 -18.60
N SER A 87 12.03 8.81 -18.66
CA SER A 87 11.25 8.46 -17.47
C SER A 87 10.63 7.07 -17.56
N CYS A 88 10.46 6.45 -16.41
CA CYS A 88 9.67 5.23 -16.26
C CYS A 88 8.90 5.28 -14.94
N SER A 89 7.76 4.61 -14.90
CA SER A 89 6.94 4.51 -13.70
C SER A 89 6.64 3.05 -13.39
N PHE A 90 6.76 2.69 -12.12
CA PHE A 90 6.54 1.34 -11.63
C PHE A 90 5.46 1.38 -10.57
N GLN A 91 4.44 0.53 -10.69
CA GLN A 91 3.47 0.34 -9.62
C GLN A 91 3.97 -0.74 -8.67
N VAL A 92 4.06 -0.41 -7.39
CA VAL A 92 4.42 -1.33 -6.32
C VAL A 92 3.21 -1.47 -5.41
N SER A 93 2.78 -2.72 -5.20
CA SER A 93 1.73 -3.08 -4.26
C SER A 93 2.32 -4.07 -3.25
N SER A 94 2.09 -3.85 -1.96
CA SER A 94 2.49 -4.80 -0.92
C SER A 94 1.67 -6.09 -1.03
N LYS A 95 2.35 -7.22 -0.91
CA LYS A 95 1.71 -8.53 -0.80
C LYS A 95 1.20 -8.67 0.62
N VAL A 96 -0.10 -8.47 0.82
CA VAL A 96 -0.69 -8.60 2.15
C VAL A 96 -0.68 -10.09 2.53
N PRO A 97 -0.11 -10.49 3.68
CA PRO A 97 -0.14 -11.88 4.12
C PRO A 97 -1.48 -12.21 4.76
N TYR A 98 -1.94 -13.44 4.53
CA TYR A 98 -3.10 -14.04 5.18
C TYR A 98 -2.75 -15.42 5.71
N GLU A 99 -3.05 -15.67 6.97
CA GLU A 99 -2.86 -16.99 7.57
C GLU A 99 -4.04 -17.90 7.23
N LEU A 100 -3.88 -18.76 6.24
CA LEU A 100 -4.86 -19.78 5.88
C LEU A 100 -4.90 -20.84 6.98
N GLN A 101 -6.05 -20.96 7.62
CA GLN A 101 -6.27 -22.01 8.61
C GLN A 101 -6.62 -23.33 7.91
N LYS A 102 -6.44 -24.43 8.64
CA LYS A 102 -6.81 -25.76 8.18
C LYS A 102 -8.28 -25.81 7.71
N GLY A 103 -8.52 -26.37 6.53
CA GLY A 103 -9.85 -26.46 5.91
C GLY A 103 -10.33 -25.16 5.26
N GLN A 104 -9.42 -24.23 4.98
CA GLN A 104 -9.70 -22.98 4.28
C GLN A 104 -8.98 -22.90 2.92
N ALA A 105 -9.56 -22.11 2.02
CA ALA A 105 -8.95 -21.79 0.74
C ALA A 105 -9.25 -20.35 0.37
N LEU A 106 -8.29 -19.73 -0.30
CA LEU A 106 -8.44 -18.44 -0.95
C LEU A 106 -8.56 -18.66 -2.44
N ILE A 107 -9.52 -17.97 -3.05
CA ILE A 107 -9.69 -17.92 -4.49
C ILE A 107 -9.70 -16.47 -4.93
N THR A 108 -8.82 -16.14 -5.89
CA THR A 108 -8.70 -14.81 -6.48
C THR A 108 -9.22 -14.84 -7.91
N PHE A 109 -10.11 -13.92 -8.23
CA PHE A 109 -10.70 -13.78 -9.56
C PHE A 109 -10.07 -12.61 -10.32
N GLU A 110 -10.05 -12.69 -11.65
CA GLU A 110 -9.57 -11.57 -12.46
C GLU A 110 -10.46 -10.32 -12.32
N LYS A 111 -11.78 -10.53 -12.18
CA LYS A 111 -12.79 -9.49 -12.08
C LYS A 111 -13.40 -9.41 -10.67
N GLU A 112 -13.48 -8.19 -10.13
CA GLU A 112 -14.09 -7.94 -8.81
C GLU A 112 -15.57 -8.33 -8.76
N GLU A 113 -16.31 -8.15 -9.86
CA GLU A 113 -17.74 -8.50 -9.97
C GLU A 113 -17.99 -9.99 -9.69
N VAL A 114 -17.06 -10.86 -10.11
CA VAL A 114 -17.16 -12.31 -9.92
C VAL A 114 -17.01 -12.66 -8.45
N ALA A 115 -16.00 -12.10 -7.77
CA ALA A 115 -15.78 -12.33 -6.35
C ALA A 115 -17.00 -11.90 -5.51
N GLN A 116 -17.59 -10.73 -5.83
CA GLN A 116 -18.80 -10.26 -5.16
C GLN A 116 -19.99 -11.20 -5.37
N ASN A 117 -20.18 -11.71 -6.59
CA ASN A 117 -21.24 -12.68 -6.89
C ASN A 117 -21.05 -13.97 -6.06
N VAL A 118 -19.83 -14.52 -6.02
CA VAL A 118 -19.50 -15.73 -5.25
C VAL A 118 -19.78 -15.53 -3.76
N VAL A 119 -19.39 -14.39 -3.19
CA VAL A 119 -19.68 -14.03 -1.79
C VAL A 119 -21.20 -13.87 -1.56
N SER A 120 -21.92 -13.25 -2.49
CA SER A 120 -23.37 -13.04 -2.38
C SER A 120 -24.17 -14.34 -2.33
N MET A 121 -23.71 -15.37 -3.05
CA MET A 121 -24.31 -16.71 -3.01
C MET A 121 -24.06 -17.44 -1.69
N SER A 122 -23.03 -17.04 -0.94
CA SER A 122 -22.62 -17.55 0.37
C SER A 122 -22.26 -19.03 0.40
N LYS A 123 -23.17 -19.95 0.06
CA LYS A 123 -22.93 -21.40 0.10
C LYS A 123 -22.80 -21.97 -1.30
N HIS A 124 -21.81 -22.84 -1.47
CA HIS A 124 -21.54 -23.54 -2.71
C HIS A 124 -21.38 -25.03 -2.44
N GLN A 125 -21.91 -25.87 -3.34
CA GLN A 125 -21.74 -27.32 -3.27
C GLN A 125 -20.67 -27.75 -4.27
N VAL A 126 -19.44 -27.85 -3.78
CA VAL A 126 -18.29 -28.26 -4.60
C VAL A 126 -18.27 -29.78 -4.67
N GLN A 127 -18.37 -30.31 -5.88
CA GLN A 127 -18.26 -31.74 -6.12
C GLN A 127 -16.77 -32.10 -6.11
N ILE A 128 -16.33 -32.77 -5.04
CA ILE A 128 -14.98 -33.30 -4.91
C ILE A 128 -15.08 -34.82 -5.04
N LYS A 129 -14.74 -35.33 -6.24
CA LYS A 129 -14.96 -36.73 -6.64
C LYS A 129 -16.43 -37.15 -6.45
N ASP A 130 -16.69 -38.08 -5.54
CA ASP A 130 -18.02 -38.67 -5.23
C ASP A 130 -18.71 -38.00 -4.03
N VAL A 131 -18.10 -36.97 -3.45
CA VAL A 131 -18.63 -36.25 -2.28
C VAL A 131 -19.02 -34.82 -2.67
N ASN A 132 -20.24 -34.42 -2.28
CA ASN A 132 -20.67 -33.02 -2.34
C ASN A 132 -20.24 -32.32 -1.06
N LEU A 133 -19.23 -31.46 -1.17
CA LEU A 133 -18.74 -30.68 -0.07
C LEU A 133 -19.44 -29.32 -0.04
N GLU A 134 -20.06 -28.97 1.08
CA GLU A 134 -20.61 -27.63 1.29
C GLU A 134 -19.48 -26.69 1.73
N VAL A 135 -19.18 -25.70 0.90
CA VAL A 135 -18.22 -24.64 1.22
C VAL A 135 -18.94 -23.31 1.38
N THR A 136 -18.49 -22.51 2.34
CA THR A 136 -19.02 -21.16 2.56
C THR A 136 -18.01 -20.11 2.10
N ALA A 137 -18.43 -19.29 1.14
CA ALA A 137 -17.75 -18.12 0.63
C ALA A 137 -17.97 -16.91 1.55
N LYS A 138 -16.87 -16.28 1.98
CA LYS A 138 -16.85 -15.11 2.84
C LYS A 138 -15.92 -14.03 2.25
N PRO A 139 -16.22 -12.75 2.46
CA PRO A 139 -15.29 -11.69 2.12
C PRO A 139 -14.03 -11.82 2.97
N VAL A 140 -12.88 -11.49 2.39
CA VAL A 140 -11.60 -11.59 3.09
C VAL A 140 -11.22 -10.24 3.66
N PRO A 141 -11.10 -10.08 4.99
CA PRO A 141 -10.54 -8.87 5.56
C PRO A 141 -9.05 -8.80 5.22
N LEU A 142 -8.67 -7.74 4.51
CA LEU A 142 -7.30 -7.37 4.24
C LEU A 142 -6.77 -6.54 5.41
N ASN A 143 -5.64 -6.99 5.95
CA ASN A 143 -4.80 -6.14 6.77
C ASN A 143 -4.29 -4.95 5.93
N SER A 144 -3.94 -3.86 6.60
CA SER A 144 -3.48 -2.64 5.92
C SER A 144 -2.31 -2.94 4.97
N GLY A 145 -2.52 -2.73 3.68
CA GLY A 145 -1.51 -2.81 2.64
C GLY A 145 -1.19 -1.44 2.06
N VAL A 146 -0.09 -1.35 1.34
CA VAL A 146 0.32 -0.11 0.67
C VAL A 146 0.50 -0.31 -0.82
N ARG A 147 0.11 0.71 -1.58
CA ARG A 147 0.32 0.80 -3.01
C ARG A 147 0.90 2.16 -3.34
N PHE A 148 1.94 2.19 -4.15
CA PHE A 148 2.57 3.44 -4.60
C PHE A 148 3.13 3.28 -6.00
N GLN A 149 3.45 4.42 -6.62
CA GLN A 149 4.13 4.47 -7.91
C GLN A 149 5.53 5.04 -7.71
N VAL A 150 6.54 4.28 -8.11
CA VAL A 150 7.93 4.75 -8.18
C VAL A 150 8.13 5.35 -9.57
N TYR A 151 8.32 6.66 -9.62
CA TYR A 151 8.66 7.38 -10.84
C TYR A 151 10.16 7.62 -10.86
N VAL A 152 10.82 7.13 -11.91
CA VAL A 152 12.27 7.25 -12.08
C VAL A 152 12.53 8.12 -13.30
N GLU A 153 13.35 9.14 -13.14
CA GLU A 153 13.74 10.06 -14.21
C GLU A 153 15.26 10.07 -14.37
N ILE A 154 15.73 9.68 -15.54
CA ILE A 154 17.14 9.61 -15.89
C ILE A 154 17.47 10.80 -16.76
N SER A 155 18.42 11.62 -16.32
CA SER A 155 18.80 12.81 -17.06
C SER A 155 19.66 12.49 -18.28
N LYS A 156 19.36 13.14 -19.43
CA LYS A 156 20.24 13.06 -20.63
C LYS A 156 21.34 14.12 -20.65
N MET A 157 21.37 15.01 -19.66
CA MET A 157 22.32 16.12 -19.56
C MET A 157 23.16 16.06 -18.29
N LYS A 158 22.75 15.27 -17.29
CA LYS A 158 23.48 15.13 -16.03
C LYS A 158 24.08 13.73 -15.88
N ILE A 159 25.28 13.68 -15.31
CA ILE A 159 25.93 12.44 -14.89
C ILE A 159 26.39 12.53 -13.45
N ASN A 160 26.43 11.39 -12.78
CA ASN A 160 27.10 11.21 -11.50
C ASN A 160 28.52 10.69 -11.74
N VAL A 161 29.49 11.26 -11.04
CA VAL A 161 30.89 10.86 -11.05
C VAL A 161 31.29 10.52 -9.62
N THR A 162 31.83 9.33 -9.40
CA THR A 162 32.25 8.85 -8.07
C THR A 162 33.72 8.43 -8.09
N GLU A 163 34.26 8.12 -6.91
CA GLU A 163 35.68 7.74 -6.73
C GLU A 163 36.65 8.89 -7.10
N ILE A 164 36.22 10.13 -6.87
CA ILE A 164 37.03 11.31 -7.12
C ILE A 164 38.11 11.42 -6.03
N PRO A 165 39.40 11.49 -6.39
CA PRO A 165 40.48 11.50 -5.42
C PRO A 165 40.56 12.84 -4.66
N ASP A 166 40.63 12.80 -3.34
CA ASP A 166 40.80 13.99 -2.49
C ASP A 166 42.26 14.48 -2.49
N THR A 167 42.67 15.09 -3.61
CA THR A 167 44.06 15.53 -3.85
C THR A 167 44.22 17.04 -3.99
N LEU A 168 43.11 17.76 -4.20
CA LEU A 168 43.10 19.21 -4.38
C LEU A 168 42.04 19.84 -3.46
N PRO A 169 42.19 21.14 -3.11
CA PRO A 169 41.11 21.91 -2.50
C PRO A 169 39.83 21.87 -3.35
N GLU A 170 38.68 22.03 -2.71
CA GLU A 170 37.35 21.88 -3.32
C GLU A 170 37.16 22.73 -4.58
N ASP A 171 37.47 24.03 -4.51
CA ASP A 171 37.38 24.94 -5.65
C ASP A 171 38.24 24.48 -6.83
N GLN A 172 39.49 24.06 -6.55
CA GLN A 172 40.41 23.58 -7.58
C GLN A 172 39.97 22.23 -8.16
N MET A 173 39.36 21.37 -7.36
CA MET A 173 38.83 20.09 -7.83
C MET A 173 37.62 20.31 -8.75
N ARG A 174 36.73 21.23 -8.37
CA ARG A 174 35.59 21.63 -9.20
C ARG A 174 36.04 22.15 -10.56
N ASP A 175 36.94 23.12 -10.58
CA ASP A 175 37.52 23.66 -11.82
C ASP A 175 38.18 22.55 -12.65
N LYS A 176 38.83 21.60 -11.97
CA LYS A 176 39.52 20.51 -12.63
C LYS A 176 38.57 19.51 -13.27
N LEU A 177 37.47 19.19 -12.61
CA LEU A 177 36.40 18.36 -13.13
C LEU A 177 35.78 19.04 -14.35
N GLU A 178 35.39 20.30 -14.24
CA GLU A 178 34.82 21.07 -15.35
C GLU A 178 35.73 21.04 -16.59
N LEU A 179 37.01 21.42 -16.44
CA LEU A 179 37.99 21.40 -17.52
C LEU A 179 38.23 19.99 -18.10
N SER A 180 38.11 18.94 -17.29
CA SER A 180 38.27 17.58 -17.74
C SER A 180 37.08 17.15 -18.60
N PHE A 181 35.87 17.36 -18.10
CA PHE A 181 34.62 16.97 -18.75
C PHE A 181 34.24 17.85 -19.94
N CYS A 182 34.83 19.05 -20.07
CA CYS A 182 34.80 19.85 -21.30
C CYS A 182 35.58 19.22 -22.48
N LYS A 183 36.48 18.26 -22.25
CA LYS A 183 37.35 17.71 -23.32
C LYS A 183 36.62 16.70 -24.20
N SER A 184 36.35 17.10 -25.45
CA SER A 184 35.73 16.24 -26.46
C SER A 184 36.54 14.97 -26.78
N ARG A 185 37.87 14.98 -26.63
CA ARG A 185 38.73 13.79 -26.84
C ARG A 185 38.31 12.60 -25.99
N ASN A 186 37.78 12.85 -24.79
CA ASN A 186 37.33 11.80 -23.88
C ASN A 186 35.83 11.50 -24.02
N GLY A 187 35.13 12.15 -24.95
CA GLY A 187 33.68 12.09 -25.09
C GLY A 187 32.94 13.19 -24.31
N GLY A 188 33.68 14.13 -23.72
CA GLY A 188 33.15 15.31 -23.04
C GLY A 188 32.54 16.36 -23.98
N GLY A 189 32.01 17.42 -23.40
CA GLY A 189 31.34 18.53 -24.07
C GLY A 189 31.16 19.70 -23.13
N GLU A 190 30.61 20.81 -23.61
CA GLU A 190 30.45 22.03 -22.80
C GLU A 190 29.69 21.74 -21.50
N VAL A 191 30.32 22.09 -20.37
CA VAL A 191 29.79 21.89 -19.02
C VAL A 191 29.08 23.18 -18.60
N ASP A 192 27.84 23.04 -18.16
CA ASP A 192 27.03 24.12 -17.60
C ASP A 192 27.35 24.33 -16.12
N HIS A 193 27.40 23.23 -15.35
CA HIS A 193 27.63 23.28 -13.91
C HIS A 193 28.29 22.00 -13.38
N VAL A 194 29.17 22.15 -12.39
CA VAL A 194 29.73 21.05 -11.59
C VAL A 194 29.36 21.26 -10.12
N ASP A 195 28.63 20.31 -9.56
CA ASP A 195 28.33 20.22 -8.14
C ASP A 195 29.21 19.11 -7.53
N TYR A 196 30.23 19.49 -6.76
CA TYR A 196 31.21 18.56 -6.21
C TYR A 196 31.04 18.47 -4.69
N ASP A 197 30.82 17.25 -4.19
CA ASP A 197 30.83 16.96 -2.76
C ASP A 197 32.12 16.23 -2.40
N ARG A 198 32.98 16.94 -1.66
CA ARG A 198 34.26 16.42 -1.17
C ARG A 198 34.08 15.30 -0.15
N GLN A 199 33.02 15.30 0.66
CA GLN A 199 32.83 14.31 1.72
C GLN A 199 32.47 12.94 1.15
N SER A 200 31.60 12.90 0.13
CA SER A 200 31.25 11.66 -0.57
C SER A 200 32.21 11.31 -1.72
N GLY A 201 33.18 12.19 -2.04
CA GLY A 201 34.09 11.99 -3.17
C GLY A 201 33.36 11.86 -4.51
N SER A 202 32.24 12.59 -4.65
CA SER A 202 31.31 12.47 -5.77
C SER A 202 30.97 13.83 -6.37
N ALA A 203 30.67 13.87 -7.66
CA ALA A 203 30.25 15.09 -8.36
C ALA A 203 29.07 14.83 -9.29
N VAL A 204 28.19 15.81 -9.41
CA VAL A 204 27.17 15.88 -10.45
C VAL A 204 27.62 16.88 -11.51
N ILE A 205 27.72 16.41 -12.75
CA ILE A 205 28.14 17.24 -13.88
C ILE A 205 26.95 17.44 -14.80
N THR A 206 26.62 18.70 -15.06
CA THR A 206 25.55 19.11 -15.98
C THR A 206 26.18 19.64 -17.26
N PHE A 207 25.79 19.07 -18.41
CA PHE A 207 26.23 19.50 -19.73
C PHE A 207 25.20 20.43 -20.37
N VAL A 208 25.67 21.33 -21.25
CA VAL A 208 24.80 22.21 -22.04
C VAL A 208 24.08 21.43 -23.16
N GLU A 209 24.78 20.50 -23.80
CA GLU A 209 24.26 19.72 -24.93
C GLU A 209 23.75 18.33 -24.52
N THR A 210 22.58 17.95 -25.06
CA THR A 210 22.06 16.59 -24.93
C THR A 210 22.92 15.58 -25.71
N GLY A 211 23.08 14.38 -25.16
CA GLY A 211 23.86 13.30 -25.78
C GLY A 211 25.35 13.28 -25.44
N VAL A 212 25.90 14.31 -24.80
CA VAL A 212 27.25 14.27 -24.20
C VAL A 212 27.29 13.26 -23.05
N ALA A 213 26.28 13.30 -22.17
CA ALA A 213 26.13 12.34 -21.07
C ALA A 213 26.14 10.88 -21.59
N ASP A 214 25.36 10.57 -22.63
CA ASP A 214 25.30 9.23 -23.21
C ASP A 214 26.64 8.72 -23.73
N LYS A 215 27.46 9.59 -24.34
CA LYS A 215 28.79 9.24 -24.84
C LYS A 215 29.73 8.86 -23.71
N ILE A 216 29.65 9.58 -22.59
CA ILE A 216 30.46 9.33 -21.39
C ILE A 216 29.98 8.05 -20.69
N LEU A 217 28.67 7.90 -20.50
CA LEU A 217 28.07 6.77 -19.79
C LEU A 217 28.36 5.42 -20.47
N LYS A 218 28.51 5.38 -21.80
CA LYS A 218 28.92 4.16 -22.53
C LYS A 218 30.28 3.60 -22.08
N LYS A 219 31.16 4.44 -21.53
CA LYS A 219 32.52 4.04 -21.11
C LYS A 219 32.59 3.53 -19.67
N LYS A 220 31.60 3.83 -18.82
CA LYS A 220 31.51 3.54 -17.37
C LYS A 220 32.63 4.08 -16.48
N GLU A 221 33.84 4.19 -17.00
CA GLU A 221 34.99 4.80 -16.34
C GLU A 221 35.49 5.98 -17.19
N TYR A 222 35.90 7.04 -16.52
CA TYR A 222 36.39 8.26 -17.14
C TYR A 222 37.82 8.58 -16.65
N PRO A 223 38.78 8.87 -17.54
CA PRO A 223 40.14 9.21 -17.14
C PRO A 223 40.24 10.69 -16.70
N LEU A 224 40.40 10.90 -15.39
CA LEU A 224 40.61 12.20 -14.76
C LEU A 224 42.11 12.43 -14.51
N TYR A 225 42.70 13.39 -15.23
CA TYR A 225 44.13 13.69 -15.12
C TYR A 225 44.37 14.83 -14.15
N ILE A 226 44.85 14.55 -12.94
CA ILE A 226 45.19 15.57 -11.94
C ILE A 226 46.70 15.69 -11.88
N ASN A 227 47.21 16.90 -12.14
CA ASN A 227 48.65 17.15 -12.30
C ASN A 227 49.27 16.21 -13.33
N GLN A 228 50.12 15.27 -12.89
CA GLN A 228 50.78 14.25 -13.74
C GLN A 228 50.18 12.86 -13.57
N THR A 229 49.15 12.71 -12.74
CA THR A 229 48.56 11.42 -12.37
C THR A 229 47.22 11.24 -13.09
N CYS A 230 46.99 10.05 -13.63
CA CYS A 230 45.71 9.65 -14.22
C CYS A 230 44.93 8.83 -13.20
N HIS A 231 43.76 9.32 -12.80
CA HIS A 231 42.81 8.62 -11.96
C HIS A 231 41.64 8.15 -12.81
N ARG A 232 41.15 6.93 -12.59
CA ARG A 232 39.94 6.43 -13.24
C ARG A 232 38.79 6.68 -12.28
N VAL A 233 37.86 7.55 -12.67
CA VAL A 233 36.65 7.82 -11.90
C VAL A 233 35.48 7.07 -12.53
N THR A 234 34.54 6.64 -11.70
CA THR A 234 33.37 5.91 -12.17
C THR A 234 32.27 6.89 -12.57
N VAL A 235 31.63 6.66 -13.72
CA VAL A 235 30.52 7.48 -14.22
C VAL A 235 29.23 6.68 -14.30
N SER A 236 28.15 7.24 -13.77
CA SER A 236 26.82 6.62 -13.76
C SER A 236 25.74 7.64 -14.13
N PRO A 237 24.57 7.19 -14.64
CA PRO A 237 23.49 8.11 -14.99
C PRO A 237 23.00 8.87 -13.76
N TYR A 238 22.72 10.16 -13.92
CA TYR A 238 22.02 10.92 -12.89
C TYR A 238 20.54 10.55 -12.93
N THR A 239 20.05 10.00 -11.82
CA THR A 239 18.70 9.44 -11.70
C THR A 239 17.99 10.08 -10.53
N GLU A 240 16.80 10.63 -10.77
CA GLU A 240 15.90 11.09 -9.70
C GLU A 240 14.79 10.07 -9.50
N ILE A 241 14.52 9.74 -8.24
CA ILE A 241 13.49 8.77 -7.86
C ILE A 241 12.46 9.52 -7.03
N HIS A 242 11.23 9.49 -7.50
CA HIS A 242 10.09 10.16 -6.89
C HIS A 242 9.02 9.12 -6.55
N LEU A 243 8.63 9.07 -5.27
CA LEU A 243 7.50 8.24 -4.85
C LEU A 243 6.20 9.05 -5.02
N ARG A 244 5.27 8.53 -5.80
CA ARG A 244 3.98 9.16 -6.13
C ARG A 244 2.82 8.23 -5.80
N LYS A 245 1.62 8.80 -5.69
CA LYS A 245 0.35 8.07 -5.50
C LYS A 245 0.41 7.03 -4.37
N TYR A 246 1.06 7.37 -3.26
CA TYR A 246 1.05 6.54 -2.07
C TYR A 246 -0.37 6.42 -1.53
N GLN A 247 -0.86 5.20 -1.44
CA GLN A 247 -2.19 4.84 -1.00
C GLN A 247 -2.07 3.72 0.01
N ILE A 248 -2.72 3.89 1.16
CA ILE A 248 -2.94 2.83 2.13
C ILE A 248 -4.31 2.24 1.80
N PHE A 249 -4.40 0.93 1.71
CA PHE A 249 -5.66 0.22 1.55
C PHE A 249 -5.88 -0.70 2.75
N SER A 250 -7.08 -0.63 3.30
CA SER A 250 -7.56 -1.48 4.40
C SER A 250 -9.03 -1.76 4.16
N GLY A 251 -9.50 -2.97 4.41
CA GLY A 251 -10.91 -3.31 4.21
C GLY A 251 -11.09 -4.74 3.76
N THR A 252 -12.11 -5.00 2.95
CA THR A 252 -12.35 -6.33 2.37
C THR A 252 -11.77 -6.41 0.97
N SER A 253 -11.09 -7.52 0.63
CA SER A 253 -10.60 -7.73 -0.73
C SER A 253 -11.76 -7.70 -1.72
N LYS A 254 -11.52 -7.02 -2.85
CA LYS A 254 -12.55 -6.91 -3.91
C LYS A 254 -12.57 -8.09 -4.86
N ARG A 255 -11.45 -8.81 -4.98
CA ARG A 255 -11.27 -9.91 -5.93
C ARG A 255 -10.99 -11.26 -5.30
N THR A 256 -10.65 -11.30 -4.01
CA THR A 256 -10.34 -12.53 -3.29
C THR A 256 -11.51 -12.94 -2.40
N VAL A 257 -11.81 -14.23 -2.36
CA VAL A 257 -12.86 -14.83 -1.54
C VAL A 257 -12.26 -15.92 -0.66
N LEU A 258 -12.68 -15.95 0.61
CA LEU A 258 -12.34 -17.02 1.55
C LEU A 258 -13.40 -18.10 1.49
N LEU A 259 -12.98 -19.32 1.17
CA LEU A 259 -13.77 -20.52 1.23
C LEU A 259 -13.47 -21.24 2.55
N THR A 260 -14.52 -21.60 3.28
CA THR A 260 -14.45 -22.33 4.55
C THR A 260 -15.33 -23.58 4.51
N GLY A 261 -15.06 -24.57 5.36
CA GLY A 261 -15.81 -25.82 5.40
C GLY A 261 -15.16 -26.96 4.61
N MET A 262 -13.85 -26.87 4.34
CA MET A 262 -13.08 -27.92 3.65
C MET A 262 -12.33 -28.82 4.63
N GLU A 263 -12.87 -29.00 5.83
CA GLU A 263 -12.29 -29.88 6.84
C GLU A 263 -12.54 -31.36 6.47
N GLY A 264 -11.55 -32.22 6.73
CA GLY A 264 -11.69 -33.67 6.55
C GLY A 264 -11.51 -34.18 5.12
N ILE A 265 -10.97 -33.35 4.21
CA ILE A 265 -10.57 -33.81 2.87
C ILE A 265 -9.24 -34.57 2.97
N GLU A 266 -9.25 -35.86 2.66
CA GLU A 266 -8.04 -36.69 2.54
C GLU A 266 -7.52 -36.69 1.10
N MET A 267 -7.12 -35.51 0.61
CA MET A 267 -6.55 -35.33 -0.72
C MET A 267 -5.39 -34.36 -0.68
N ASP A 268 -4.57 -34.37 -1.72
CA ASP A 268 -3.52 -33.37 -1.91
C ASP A 268 -4.13 -31.99 -2.22
N GLU A 269 -3.45 -30.96 -1.73
CA GLU A 269 -3.90 -29.56 -1.86
C GLU A 269 -3.98 -29.12 -3.33
N GLU A 270 -3.06 -29.57 -4.18
CA GLU A 270 -3.04 -29.23 -5.62
C GLU A 270 -4.31 -29.74 -6.34
N THR A 271 -4.71 -30.99 -6.10
CA THR A 271 -5.95 -31.54 -6.68
C THR A 271 -7.18 -30.81 -6.15
N VAL A 272 -7.20 -30.41 -4.88
CA VAL A 272 -8.32 -29.64 -4.32
C VAL A 272 -8.37 -28.23 -4.89
N GLU A 273 -7.23 -27.57 -5.06
CA GLU A 273 -7.11 -26.28 -5.74
C GLU A 273 -7.68 -26.35 -7.17
N ASP A 274 -7.33 -27.39 -7.94
CA ASP A 274 -7.85 -27.61 -9.29
C ASP A 274 -9.36 -27.83 -9.33
N LEU A 275 -9.91 -28.62 -8.40
CA LEU A 275 -11.34 -28.88 -8.34
C LEU A 275 -12.13 -27.62 -7.95
N ILE A 276 -11.61 -26.81 -7.02
CA ILE A 276 -12.15 -25.51 -6.65
C ILE A 276 -12.10 -24.57 -7.86
N ASN A 277 -10.97 -24.50 -8.55
CA ASN A 277 -10.79 -23.68 -9.75
C ASN A 277 -11.86 -24.02 -10.81
N ILE A 278 -11.99 -25.31 -11.18
CA ILE A 278 -12.98 -25.78 -12.15
C ILE A 278 -14.41 -25.49 -11.69
N HIS A 279 -14.71 -25.60 -10.40
CA HIS A 279 -16.03 -25.29 -9.87
C HIS A 279 -16.39 -23.80 -10.04
N PHE A 280 -15.46 -22.91 -9.68
CA PHE A 280 -15.67 -21.46 -9.72
C PHE A 280 -15.35 -20.82 -11.06
N GLN A 281 -14.88 -21.56 -12.06
CA GLN A 281 -14.89 -21.09 -13.46
C GLN A 281 -16.29 -21.13 -14.09
N ARG A 282 -17.23 -21.86 -13.50
CA ARG A 282 -18.57 -22.04 -14.07
C ARG A 282 -19.51 -20.90 -13.67
N ALA A 283 -20.02 -20.17 -14.66
CA ALA A 283 -20.96 -19.07 -14.46
C ALA A 283 -22.23 -19.45 -13.65
N LYS A 284 -22.69 -20.70 -13.75
CA LYS A 284 -23.84 -21.20 -12.97
C LYS A 284 -23.62 -21.18 -11.45
N ASN A 285 -22.37 -21.12 -11.00
CA ASN A 285 -21.98 -21.04 -9.59
C ASN A 285 -21.63 -19.60 -9.18
N GLY A 286 -22.01 -18.59 -9.99
CA GLY A 286 -21.62 -17.20 -9.79
C GLY A 286 -20.14 -16.91 -10.11
N GLY A 287 -19.44 -17.91 -10.65
CA GLY A 287 -18.01 -17.90 -10.93
C GLY A 287 -17.61 -17.26 -12.27
N GLY A 288 -16.31 -17.23 -12.55
CA GLY A 288 -15.69 -16.57 -13.70
C GLY A 288 -14.20 -16.92 -13.82
N GLU A 289 -13.43 -16.10 -14.53
CA GLU A 289 -12.00 -16.35 -14.72
C GLU A 289 -11.24 -16.23 -13.39
N VAL A 290 -10.52 -17.30 -13.05
CA VAL A 290 -9.80 -17.48 -11.78
C VAL A 290 -8.32 -17.25 -12.05
N ASP A 291 -7.70 -16.39 -11.25
CA ASP A 291 -6.28 -16.06 -11.36
C ASP A 291 -5.44 -17.03 -10.51
N VAL A 292 -5.80 -17.19 -9.23
CA VAL A 292 -5.11 -18.10 -8.31
C VAL A 292 -6.05 -18.74 -7.30
N VAL A 293 -5.77 -20.00 -6.95
CA VAL A 293 -6.39 -20.72 -5.83
C VAL A 293 -5.28 -21.21 -4.91
N LYS A 294 -5.47 -21.03 -3.60
CA LYS A 294 -4.57 -21.57 -2.57
C LYS A 294 -5.38 -22.17 -1.43
N CYS A 295 -5.11 -23.42 -1.06
CA CYS A 295 -5.79 -24.06 0.08
C CYS A 295 -4.82 -24.54 1.16
N SER A 296 -5.32 -24.68 2.38
CA SER A 296 -4.65 -25.35 3.49
C SER A 296 -5.55 -26.46 4.01
N LEU A 297 -5.13 -27.72 3.84
CA LEU A 297 -5.85 -28.90 4.33
C LEU A 297 -5.12 -29.56 5.52
N GLY A 298 -3.81 -29.32 5.62
CA GLY A 298 -2.93 -29.81 6.67
C GLY A 298 -2.68 -28.79 7.78
N GLU A 299 -1.47 -28.25 7.81
CA GLU A 299 -1.05 -27.20 8.75
C GLU A 299 -1.38 -25.81 8.20
N PRO A 300 -1.65 -24.82 9.08
CA PRO A 300 -1.82 -23.44 8.65
C PRO A 300 -0.59 -22.92 7.92
N HIS A 301 -0.79 -22.15 6.86
CA HIS A 301 0.29 -21.51 6.11
C HIS A 301 -0.08 -20.10 5.67
N ILE A 302 0.94 -19.31 5.32
CA ILE A 302 0.75 -17.93 4.88
C ILE A 302 0.54 -17.91 3.36
N ALA A 303 -0.63 -17.44 2.95
CA ALA A 303 -0.92 -17.06 1.57
C ALA A 303 -0.74 -15.53 1.40
N TYR A 304 -0.47 -15.11 0.17
CA TYR A 304 -0.28 -13.69 -0.16
C TYR A 304 -1.39 -13.22 -1.11
N PHE A 305 -1.99 -12.06 -0.82
CA PHE A 305 -2.95 -11.45 -1.73
C PHE A 305 -2.25 -10.84 -2.95
N GLU A 306 -2.90 -10.95 -4.12
CA GLU A 306 -2.56 -10.17 -5.31
C GLU A 306 -3.76 -9.29 -5.66
N GLU A 307 -3.67 -7.98 -5.36
CA GLU A 307 -4.73 -6.98 -5.59
C GLU A 307 -4.38 -5.94 -6.67
#